data_AF-A0A927X506-F1
#
_entry.id   AF-A0A927X506-F1
#
_cell.length_a   1.000
_cell.length_b   1.000
_cell.length_c   1.000
_cell.angle_alpha   90.00
_cell.angle_beta   90.00
_cell.angle_gamma   90.00
#
_symmetry.space_group_name_H-M   'P 1'
#
loop_
_entity.id
_entity.type
_entity.pdbx_description
1 polymer ?
#
loop_
_entity_poly.entity_id
_entity_poly.type
_entity_poly.pdbx_seq_one_letter_code
_entity_poly.pdbx_strand_id
1 'polypeptide(L)'
;MKKKNEVLSSLKNFVILLLLAIAFSTSSFLVIKKAMENRNKNETVEKGEEVAGKLNSNQLAIKINSAITLESSFKKGKFGIENKGNNVYDVIVKIYLKDTNELIYTSPKLNPGEKIDEAALDKKINKGSYKCIAYFEAYDGNNNYKGKSGVEINLTIKN
;
A
#
# COMPACT_ATOMS: atom_id res chain seq x y z
N MET A 1 -38.66 -27.15 -60.95
CA MET A 1 -39.00 -26.65 -59.60
C MET A 1 -37.99 -27.03 -58.51
N LYS A 2 -37.25 -28.16 -58.59
CA LYS A 2 -36.30 -28.62 -57.54
C LYS A 2 -35.13 -27.66 -57.20
N LYS A 3 -34.46 -27.08 -58.22
CA LYS A 3 -33.27 -26.24 -58.05
C LYS A 3 -33.52 -24.89 -57.33
N LYS A 4 -34.74 -24.33 -57.44
CA LYS A 4 -35.14 -23.06 -56.79
C LYS A 4 -35.32 -23.23 -55.27
N ASN A 5 -35.76 -24.42 -54.84
CA ASN A 5 -36.04 -24.71 -53.43
C ASN A 5 -34.75 -24.97 -52.63
N GLU A 6 -33.73 -25.57 -53.25
CA GLU A 6 -32.43 -25.78 -52.63
C GLU A 6 -31.66 -24.46 -52.42
N VAL A 7 -31.69 -23.55 -53.40
CA VAL A 7 -31.09 -22.21 -53.27
C VAL A 7 -31.82 -21.38 -52.21
N LEU A 8 -33.15 -21.46 -52.13
CA LEU A 8 -33.94 -20.76 -51.12
C LEU A 8 -33.71 -21.34 -49.71
N SER A 9 -33.49 -22.65 -49.59
CA SER A 9 -33.13 -23.31 -48.32
C SER A 9 -31.72 -22.94 -47.87
N SER A 10 -30.76 -22.88 -48.80
CA SER A 10 -29.38 -22.48 -48.51
C SER A 10 -29.29 -21.01 -48.08
N LEU A 11 -30.05 -20.12 -48.71
CA LEU A 11 -30.13 -18.72 -48.34
C LEU A 11 -30.75 -18.50 -46.95
N LYS A 12 -31.81 -19.25 -46.61
CA LYS A 12 -32.42 -19.21 -45.27
C LYS A 12 -31.45 -19.69 -44.19
N ASN A 13 -30.70 -20.77 -44.44
CA ASN A 13 -29.71 -21.28 -43.49
C ASN A 13 -28.54 -20.31 -43.31
N PHE A 14 -28.10 -19.62 -44.37
CA PHE A 14 -27.06 -18.59 -44.29
C PHE A 14 -27.51 -17.36 -43.50
N VAL A 15 -28.77 -16.91 -43.68
CA VAL A 15 -29.35 -15.81 -42.90
C VAL A 15 -29.50 -16.18 -41.42
N ILE A 16 -29.87 -17.42 -41.09
CA ILE A 16 -29.95 -17.91 -39.70
C ILE A 16 -28.56 -17.97 -39.05
N LEU A 17 -27.53 -18.42 -39.77
CA LEU A 17 -26.13 -18.40 -39.30
C LEU A 17 -25.60 -16.99 -39.07
N LEU A 18 -25.95 -16.03 -39.95
CA LEU A 18 -25.58 -14.62 -39.79
C LEU A 18 -26.25 -13.98 -38.57
N LEU A 19 -27.53 -14.30 -38.31
CA LEU A 19 -28.27 -13.82 -37.14
C LEU A 19 -27.74 -14.40 -35.82
N LEU A 20 -27.30 -15.67 -35.81
CA LEU A 20 -26.68 -16.28 -34.63
C LEU A 20 -25.30 -15.68 -34.33
N ALA A 21 -24.50 -15.32 -35.35
CA ALA A 21 -23.19 -14.68 -35.15
C ALA A 21 -23.29 -13.26 -34.53
N ILE A 22 -24.36 -12.52 -34.84
CA ILE A 22 -24.61 -11.17 -34.27
C ILE A 22 -25.05 -11.26 -32.80
N ALA A 23 -25.65 -12.38 -32.37
CA ALA A 23 -26.10 -12.56 -30.98
C ALA A 23 -24.97 -12.87 -29.98
N PHE A 24 -23.79 -13.33 -30.43
CA PHE A 24 -22.66 -13.64 -29.54
C PHE A 24 -21.74 -12.45 -29.21
N SER A 25 -21.79 -11.34 -29.97
CA SER A 25 -20.94 -10.17 -29.71
C SER A 25 -21.53 -9.19 -28.69
N THR A 26 -22.86 -9.12 -28.57
CA THR A 26 -23.53 -8.16 -27.67
C THR A 26 -23.43 -8.54 -26.20
N SER A 27 -23.42 -9.85 -25.89
CA SER A 27 -23.34 -10.34 -24.51
C SER A 27 -21.97 -10.04 -23.86
N SER A 28 -20.88 -10.13 -24.62
CA SER A 28 -19.55 -9.73 -24.13
C SER A 28 -19.40 -8.20 -24.02
N PHE A 29 -20.00 -7.42 -24.93
CA PHE A 29 -19.92 -5.96 -24.87
C PHE A 29 -20.68 -5.37 -23.67
N LEU A 30 -21.86 -5.93 -23.31
CA LEU A 30 -22.65 -5.43 -22.19
C LEU A 30 -21.97 -5.68 -20.83
N VAL A 31 -21.33 -6.84 -20.67
CA VAL A 31 -20.57 -7.20 -19.46
C VAL A 31 -19.33 -6.31 -19.33
N ILE A 32 -18.62 -6.05 -20.42
CA ILE A 32 -17.46 -5.14 -20.43
C ILE A 32 -17.90 -3.70 -20.16
N LYS A 33 -19.01 -3.22 -20.75
CA LYS A 33 -19.55 -1.88 -20.47
C LYS A 33 -19.95 -1.72 -19.00
N LYS A 34 -20.61 -2.71 -18.40
CA LYS A 34 -20.99 -2.67 -16.98
C LYS A 34 -19.78 -2.72 -16.03
N ALA A 35 -18.72 -3.45 -16.40
CA ALA A 35 -17.46 -3.44 -15.68
C ALA A 35 -16.70 -2.09 -15.80
N MET A 36 -16.76 -1.44 -16.97
CA MET A 36 -16.17 -0.10 -17.18
C MET A 36 -16.98 1.01 -16.52
N GLU A 37 -18.31 0.92 -16.51
CA GLU A 37 -19.20 1.87 -15.84
C GLU A 37 -19.05 1.79 -14.31
N ASN A 38 -18.83 0.59 -13.74
CA ASN A 38 -18.53 0.42 -12.32
C ASN A 38 -17.13 0.93 -11.91
N ARG A 39 -16.17 1.06 -12.84
CA ARG A 39 -14.87 1.69 -12.54
C ARG A 39 -14.97 3.22 -12.43
N ASN A 40 -15.94 3.85 -13.08
CA ASN A 40 -16.09 5.31 -13.12
C ASN A 40 -17.10 5.88 -12.12
N LYS A 41 -17.72 5.06 -11.25
CA LYS A 41 -18.71 5.55 -10.26
C LYS A 41 -18.15 5.85 -8.86
N ASN A 42 -16.83 5.79 -8.69
CA ASN A 42 -16.15 6.18 -7.45
C ASN A 42 -15.33 7.48 -7.57
N GLU A 43 -15.63 8.31 -8.57
CA GLU A 43 -15.15 9.69 -8.61
C GLU A 43 -16.33 10.65 -8.55
N THR A 44 -16.98 10.69 -7.38
CA THR A 44 -17.68 11.92 -6.99
C THR A 44 -16.59 12.89 -6.55
N VAL A 45 -16.22 13.77 -7.48
CA VAL A 45 -15.37 14.93 -7.22
C VAL A 45 -16.16 15.88 -6.31
N GLU A 46 -15.94 15.80 -5.00
CA GLU A 46 -16.28 16.88 -4.08
C GLU A 46 -15.23 17.98 -4.24
N LYS A 47 -15.58 19.01 -5.02
CA LYS A 47 -14.88 20.28 -5.01
C LYS A 47 -15.42 21.13 -3.86
N GLY A 48 -14.56 21.47 -2.92
CA GLY A 48 -14.61 22.74 -2.19
C GLY A 48 -14.70 22.65 -0.68
N GLU A 49 -13.61 22.23 -0.03
CA GLU A 49 -13.12 22.75 1.26
C GLU A 49 -11.66 22.25 1.42
N GLU A 50 -10.72 23.09 1.87
CA GLU A 50 -9.35 22.65 2.17
C GLU A 50 -9.36 21.67 3.36
N VAL A 51 -9.56 20.39 3.07
CA VAL A 51 -9.49 19.31 4.06
C VAL A 51 -8.33 18.41 3.64
N ALA A 52 -7.27 18.35 4.45
CA ALA A 52 -6.19 17.39 4.27
C ALA A 52 -6.78 15.97 4.28
N GLY A 53 -7.02 15.41 3.09
CA GLY A 53 -7.69 14.14 2.91
C GLY A 53 -6.96 13.03 3.67
N LYS A 54 -7.64 12.42 4.64
CA LYS A 54 -7.16 11.21 5.31
C LYS A 54 -6.90 10.14 4.25
N LEU A 55 -5.77 9.46 4.36
CA LEU A 55 -5.45 8.29 3.56
C LEU A 55 -6.51 7.22 3.79
N ASN A 56 -6.82 6.45 2.75
CA ASN A 56 -7.68 5.29 2.93
C ASN A 56 -6.95 4.21 3.75
N SER A 57 -7.69 3.26 4.30
CA SER A 57 -7.15 2.15 5.11
C SER A 57 -6.09 1.29 4.41
N ASN A 58 -5.90 1.43 3.11
CA ASN A 58 -4.93 0.63 2.37
C ASN A 58 -3.59 1.36 2.20
N GLN A 59 -3.46 2.58 2.71
CA GLN A 59 -2.28 3.43 2.55
C GLN A 59 -1.70 3.83 3.91
N LEU A 60 -0.38 3.75 4.03
CA LEU A 60 0.37 4.14 5.22
C LEU A 60 1.57 5.00 4.78
N ALA A 61 1.61 6.25 5.25
CA ALA A 61 2.66 7.21 4.93
C ALA A 61 3.52 7.49 6.18
N ILE A 62 4.74 6.94 6.21
CA ILE A 62 5.67 7.11 7.34
C ILE A 62 6.99 7.65 6.80
N LYS A 63 7.69 8.44 7.62
CA LYS A 63 9.09 8.82 7.37
C LYS A 63 10.00 8.26 8.45
N ILE A 64 11.23 7.94 8.06
CA ILE A 64 12.36 7.61 8.93
C ILE A 64 13.64 8.02 8.20
N ASN A 65 14.69 8.39 8.94
CA ASN A 65 16.02 8.59 8.35
C ASN A 65 16.57 7.25 7.84
N SER A 66 17.01 7.22 6.58
CA SER A 66 17.66 6.05 5.97
C SER A 66 19.09 5.81 6.49
N ALA A 67 19.68 6.82 7.14
CA ALA A 67 20.97 6.75 7.80
C ALA A 67 20.89 7.46 9.16
N ILE A 68 21.24 6.74 10.23
CA ILE A 68 21.21 7.22 11.61
C ILE A 68 22.63 7.12 12.17
N THR A 69 23.11 8.20 12.79
CA THR A 69 24.43 8.23 13.44
C THR A 69 24.27 8.63 14.90
N LEU A 70 24.78 7.81 15.80
CA LEU A 70 24.74 8.02 17.25
C LEU A 70 26.16 8.12 17.82
N GLU A 71 26.34 8.98 18.83
CA GLU A 71 27.60 9.04 19.58
C GLU A 71 27.85 7.75 20.37
N SER A 72 26.82 7.21 21.01
CA SER A 72 26.80 5.89 21.66
C SER A 72 25.36 5.38 21.72
N SER A 73 25.15 4.08 21.99
CA SER A 73 23.82 3.45 21.90
C SER A 73 22.74 4.15 22.74
N PHE A 74 23.08 4.61 23.93
CA PHE A 74 22.14 5.22 24.88
C PHE A 74 22.08 6.74 24.79
N LYS A 75 22.83 7.36 23.88
CA LYS A 75 22.71 8.80 23.62
C LYS A 75 21.67 9.04 22.54
N LYS A 76 20.89 10.10 22.73
CA LYS A 76 19.93 10.56 21.73
C LYS A 76 20.65 10.95 20.44
N GLY A 77 20.07 10.57 19.32
CA GLY A 77 20.44 11.05 17.99
C GLY A 77 19.24 11.04 17.05
N LYS A 78 19.44 11.52 15.83
CA LYS A 78 18.33 11.85 14.90
C LYS A 78 17.79 10.63 14.18
N PHE A 79 16.66 10.11 14.64
CA PHE A 79 15.93 9.02 13.97
C PHE A 79 14.95 9.55 12.92
N GLY A 80 14.34 10.72 13.18
CA GLY A 80 13.45 11.38 12.22
C GLY A 80 12.23 10.53 11.84
N ILE A 81 11.58 9.92 12.83
CA ILE A 81 10.40 9.08 12.62
C ILE A 81 9.15 9.97 12.62
N GLU A 82 8.30 9.85 11.62
CA GLU A 82 7.04 10.61 11.55
C GLU A 82 5.90 9.72 11.07
N ASN A 83 4.83 9.63 11.87
CA ASN A 83 3.54 9.11 11.43
C ASN A 83 2.77 10.27 10.79
N LYS A 84 2.56 10.27 9.47
CA LYS A 84 1.92 11.41 8.80
C LYS A 84 0.51 11.67 9.33
N GLY A 85 0.14 12.94 9.46
CA GLY A 85 -1.15 13.37 10.01
C GLY A 85 -2.38 12.88 9.25
N ASN A 86 -2.21 12.55 7.96
CA ASN A 86 -3.27 11.97 7.15
C ASN A 86 -3.34 10.43 7.24
N ASN A 87 -2.49 9.76 8.01
CA ASN A 87 -2.67 8.33 8.27
C ASN A 87 -3.92 8.05 9.12
N VAL A 88 -4.42 6.83 9.01
CA VAL A 88 -5.55 6.31 9.81
C VAL A 88 -5.12 5.27 10.85
N TYR A 89 -3.82 4.99 10.93
CA TYR A 89 -3.24 3.99 11.82
C TYR A 89 -2.29 4.62 12.82
N ASP A 90 -2.32 4.05 14.02
CA ASP A 90 -1.24 4.20 14.97
C ASP A 90 -0.06 3.32 14.54
N VAL A 91 1.16 3.79 14.80
CA VAL A 91 2.38 3.12 14.31
C VAL A 91 3.34 2.87 15.46
N ILE A 92 3.89 1.66 15.51
CA ILE A 92 5.08 1.35 16.31
C ILE A 92 6.22 1.01 15.35
N VAL A 93 7.38 1.64 15.55
CA VAL A 93 8.59 1.37 14.76
C VAL A 93 9.55 0.51 15.58
N LYS A 94 9.96 -0.62 15.00
CA LYS A 94 10.95 -1.52 15.59
C LYS A 94 12.14 -1.67 14.66
N ILE A 95 13.35 -1.49 15.18
CA ILE A 95 14.58 -1.59 14.38
C ILE A 95 15.36 -2.83 14.82
N TYR A 96 15.68 -3.67 13.84
CA TYR A 96 16.43 -4.90 14.03
C TYR A 96 17.76 -4.84 13.29
N LEU A 97 18.83 -5.39 13.88
CA LEU A 97 20.05 -5.68 13.13
C LEU A 97 19.76 -6.72 12.05
N LYS A 98 20.19 -6.46 10.81
CA LYS A 98 19.91 -7.32 9.66
C LYS A 98 20.58 -8.70 9.79
N ASP A 99 21.80 -8.74 10.34
CA ASP A 99 22.61 -9.95 10.37
C ASP A 99 22.19 -10.91 11.49
N THR A 100 21.78 -10.37 12.64
CA THR A 100 21.46 -11.16 13.85
C THR A 100 19.96 -11.24 14.14
N ASN A 101 19.12 -10.47 13.43
CA ASN A 101 17.72 -10.25 13.77
C ASN A 101 17.49 -9.77 15.21
N GLU A 102 18.49 -9.11 15.81
CA GLU A 102 18.37 -8.58 17.17
C GLU A 102 17.58 -7.27 17.16
N LEU A 103 16.52 -7.19 17.98
CA LEU A 103 15.78 -5.95 18.23
C LEU A 103 16.64 -4.98 19.06
N ILE A 104 16.89 -3.79 18.53
CA ILE A 104 17.75 -2.78 19.15
C ILE A 104 17.02 -1.47 19.49
N TYR A 105 15.82 -1.27 18.97
CA TYR A 105 14.98 -0.10 19.27
C TYR A 105 13.49 -0.39 19.04
N THR A 106 12.64 0.08 19.95
CA THR A 106 11.18 0.13 19.82
C THR A 106 10.70 1.54 20.14
N SER A 107 9.95 2.15 19.21
CA SER A 107 9.35 3.46 19.47
C SER A 107 8.15 3.36 20.43
N PRO A 108 7.77 4.45 21.09
CA PRO A 108 6.39 4.63 21.54
C PRO A 108 5.41 4.45 20.38
N LYS A 109 4.14 4.19 20.70
CA LYS A 109 3.07 4.22 19.70
C LYS A 109 2.85 5.67 19.26
N LEU A 110 2.94 5.91 17.96
CA LEU A 110 2.74 7.21 17.34
C LEU A 110 1.35 7.29 16.73
N ASN A 111 0.53 8.22 17.21
CA ASN A 111 -0.72 8.58 16.56
C ASN A 111 -0.46 9.36 15.26
N PRO A 112 -1.44 9.42 14.33
CA PRO A 112 -1.31 10.25 13.12
C PRO A 112 -0.93 11.70 13.46
N GLY A 113 0.16 12.17 12.86
CA GLY A 113 0.70 13.52 13.04
C GLY A 113 1.85 13.60 14.05
N GLU A 114 2.08 12.54 14.83
CA GLU A 114 3.16 12.51 15.81
C GLU A 114 4.52 12.15 15.17
N LYS A 115 5.58 12.62 15.83
CA LYS A 115 6.95 12.43 15.38
C LYS A 115 7.94 12.23 16.53
N ILE A 116 9.05 11.57 16.20
CA ILE A 116 10.23 11.39 17.04
C ILE A 116 11.42 11.95 16.27
N ASP A 117 11.84 13.16 16.62
CA ASP A 117 13.02 13.76 16.01
C ASP A 117 14.29 13.02 16.48
N GLU A 118 14.38 12.73 17.79
CA GLU A 118 15.53 12.08 18.40
C GLU A 118 15.16 10.93 19.35
N ALA A 119 15.96 9.85 19.31
CA ALA A 119 15.81 8.69 20.17
C ALA A 119 17.19 8.08 20.52
N ALA A 120 17.19 7.20 21.52
CA ALA A 120 18.33 6.34 21.87
C ALA A 120 17.94 4.88 21.63
N LEU A 121 18.92 3.99 21.50
CA LEU A 121 18.69 2.55 21.38
C LEU A 121 18.33 1.94 22.74
N ASP A 122 17.58 0.85 22.69
CA ASP A 122 17.19 0.07 23.88
C ASP A 122 18.27 -0.95 24.28
N LYS A 123 19.25 -1.17 23.40
CA LYS A 123 20.35 -2.11 23.60
C LYS A 123 21.70 -1.47 23.36
N LYS A 124 22.70 -1.98 24.08
CA LYS A 124 24.10 -1.63 23.85
C LYS A 124 24.60 -2.30 22.57
N ILE A 125 25.11 -1.49 21.66
CA ILE A 125 25.73 -1.89 20.39
C ILE A 125 27.14 -1.29 20.37
N ASN A 126 28.12 -2.10 19.99
CA ASN A 126 29.49 -1.64 19.90
C ASN A 126 29.66 -0.59 18.79
N LYS A 127 30.76 0.15 18.83
CA LYS A 127 31.19 1.04 17.74
C LYS A 127 31.23 0.28 16.42
N GLY A 128 30.67 0.87 15.36
CA GLY A 128 30.62 0.26 14.05
C GLY A 128 29.53 0.81 13.15
N SER A 129 29.40 0.22 11.96
CA SER A 129 28.32 0.51 11.01
C SER A 129 27.54 -0.76 10.72
N TYR A 130 26.22 -0.65 10.74
CA TYR A 130 25.30 -1.77 10.73
C TYR A 130 24.20 -1.56 9.68
N LYS A 131 23.84 -2.64 9.00
CA LYS A 131 22.58 -2.72 8.25
C LYS A 131 21.47 -3.12 9.21
N CYS A 132 20.37 -2.38 9.16
CA CYS A 132 19.20 -2.65 9.98
C CYS A 132 17.95 -2.72 9.12
N ILE A 133 16.92 -3.39 9.63
CA ILE A 133 15.56 -3.33 9.08
C ILE A 133 14.68 -2.61 10.09
N ALA A 134 14.08 -1.51 9.68
CA ALA A 134 13.04 -0.81 10.43
C ALA A 134 11.67 -1.35 9.99
N TYR A 135 10.96 -2.02 10.90
CA TYR A 135 9.59 -2.44 10.69
C TYR A 135 8.62 -1.41 11.26
N PHE A 136 7.63 -1.04 10.46
CA PHE A 136 6.50 -0.22 10.86
C PHE A 136 5.30 -1.12 11.08
N GLU A 137 4.87 -1.27 12.33
CA GLU A 137 3.68 -2.04 12.70
C GLU A 137 2.48 -1.10 12.82
N ALA A 138 1.43 -1.35 12.05
CA ALA A 138 0.22 -0.53 12.00
C ALA A 138 -0.89 -1.11 12.88
N TYR A 139 -1.58 -0.25 13.62
CA TYR A 139 -2.67 -0.59 14.52
C TYR A 139 -3.88 0.31 14.25
N ASP A 140 -5.09 -0.27 14.30
CA ASP A 140 -6.33 0.54 14.25
C ASP A 140 -6.62 1.23 15.60
N GLY A 141 -7.65 2.07 15.63
CA GLY A 141 -8.08 2.78 16.85
C GLY A 141 -8.55 1.87 17.99
N ASN A 142 -8.77 0.58 17.74
CA ASN A 142 -9.08 -0.43 18.75
C ASN A 142 -7.82 -1.21 19.18
N ASN A 143 -6.63 -0.75 18.79
CA ASN A 143 -5.34 -1.40 19.02
C ASN A 143 -5.17 -2.78 18.37
N ASN A 144 -5.95 -3.11 17.34
CA ASN A 144 -5.74 -4.35 16.58
C ASN A 144 -4.63 -4.16 15.56
N TYR A 145 -3.70 -5.11 15.52
CA TYR A 145 -2.65 -5.17 14.51
C TYR A 145 -3.24 -5.34 13.10
N LYS A 146 -2.78 -4.54 12.14
CA LYS A 146 -3.24 -4.55 10.74
C LYS A 146 -2.19 -5.02 9.74
N GLY A 147 -0.92 -4.95 10.12
CA GLY A 147 0.16 -5.34 9.24
C GLY A 147 1.46 -4.67 9.60
N LYS A 148 2.50 -5.06 8.88
CA LYS A 148 3.82 -4.44 8.98
C LYS A 148 4.46 -4.29 7.62
N SER A 149 5.27 -3.25 7.48
CA SER A 149 6.16 -3.04 6.34
C SER A 149 7.59 -2.81 6.83
N GLY A 150 8.59 -3.24 6.07
CA GLY A 150 10.00 -3.15 6.46
C GLY A 150 10.81 -2.34 5.44
N VAL A 151 11.73 -1.51 5.92
CA VAL A 151 12.71 -0.80 5.10
C VAL A 151 14.12 -0.99 5.66
N GLU A 152 15.11 -1.08 4.77
CA GLU A 152 16.51 -1.11 5.19
C GLU A 152 16.98 0.30 5.54
N ILE A 153 17.70 0.42 6.65
CA ILE A 153 18.39 1.64 7.08
C ILE A 153 19.83 1.33 7.48
N ASN A 154 20.67 2.37 7.56
CA ASN A 154 22.04 2.27 8.04
C ASN A 154 22.15 2.90 9.42
N LEU A 155 22.83 2.22 10.35
CA LEU A 155 23.12 2.73 11.69
C LEU A 155 24.63 2.80 11.88
N THR A 156 25.13 3.94 12.36
CA THR A 156 26.55 4.11 12.74
C THR A 156 26.64 4.52 14.21
N ILE A 157 27.43 3.78 14.99
CA ILE A 157 27.81 4.10 16.37
C ILE A 157 29.26 4.57 16.37
N LYS A 158 29.52 5.80 16.86
CA LYS A 158 30.86 6.40 16.81
C LYS A 158 31.81 5.95 17.92
N ASN A 159 31.31 5.77 19.14
CA ASN A 159 32.12 5.50 20.35
C ASN A 159 31.59 4.31 21.15
#